data_AF-X1QAL2-F1
#
_entry.id   AF-X1QAL2-F1
#
_cell.length_a   1.000
_cell.length_b   1.000
_cell.length_c   1.000
_cell.angle_alpha   90.00
_cell.angle_beta   90.00
_cell.angle_gamma   90.00
#
_symmetry.space_group_name_H-M   'P 1'
#
loop_
_entity.id
_entity.type
_entity.pdbx_description
1 polymer ?
#
loop_
_entity_poly.entity_id
_entity_poly.type
_entity_poly.pdbx_seq_one_letter_code
_entity_poly.pdbx_strand_id
1 'polypeptide(L)'
;MRLPVKSLTIILIGLILPVFVWAVPAIPHQFYGTVNFTSGSNPDGLLVEAKVDGVSVGSTITKDGKYGYDPLFKAYDDNGTLAGEAVEFYV
;
A
#
# COMPACT_ATOMS: atom_id res chain seq x y z
N MET A 1 51.42 5.52 8.33
CA MET A 1 50.93 4.53 9.31
C MET A 1 50.52 3.27 8.56
N ARG A 2 51.23 2.14 8.73
CA ARG A 2 50.92 0.87 8.03
C ARG A 2 49.98 0.03 8.91
N LEU A 3 48.78 -0.26 8.43
CA LEU A 3 47.86 -1.15 9.15
C LEU A 3 48.36 -2.60 9.08
N PRO A 4 48.40 -3.34 10.20
CA PRO A 4 48.84 -4.72 10.20
C PRO A 4 47.82 -5.64 9.52
N VAL A 5 48.30 -6.64 8.77
CA VAL A 5 47.48 -7.57 7.96
C VAL A 5 46.34 -8.21 8.75
N LYS A 6 46.54 -8.51 10.04
CA LYS A 6 45.49 -9.07 10.91
C LYS A 6 44.30 -8.11 11.11
N SER A 7 44.57 -6.81 11.22
CA SER A 7 43.52 -5.78 11.28
C SER A 7 42.78 -5.67 9.95
N LEU A 8 43.47 -5.87 8.82
CA LEU A 8 42.84 -5.87 7.49
C LEU A 8 41.90 -7.08 7.30
N THR A 9 42.29 -8.26 7.78
CA THR A 9 41.45 -9.47 7.71
C THR A 9 40.16 -9.35 8.51
N ILE A 10 40.21 -8.76 9.72
CA ILE A 10 39.02 -8.57 10.56
C ILE A 10 38.04 -7.58 9.91
N ILE A 11 38.55 -6.48 9.33
CA ILE A 11 37.71 -5.50 8.62
C ILE A 11 37.04 -6.15 7.41
N LEU A 12 37.78 -6.97 6.66
CA LEU A 12 37.24 -7.65 5.48
C LEU A 12 36.14 -8.67 5.84
N ILE A 13 36.30 -9.39 6.96
CA ILE A 13 35.27 -10.32 7.48
C ILE A 13 34.05 -9.56 7.97
N GLY A 14 34.22 -8.40 8.61
CA GLY A 14 33.10 -7.56 9.03
C GLY A 14 32.28 -6.99 7.86
N LEU A 15 32.91 -6.75 6.71
CA LEU A 15 32.27 -6.15 5.53
C LEU A 15 31.35 -7.14 4.78
N ILE A 16 31.56 -8.45 4.93
CA ILE A 16 30.79 -9.51 4.28
C ILE A 16 29.67 -10.09 5.16
N LEU A 17 29.45 -9.55 6.36
CA LEU A 17 28.32 -9.98 7.20
C LEU A 17 27.01 -9.51 6.56
N PRO A 18 26.08 -10.41 6.22
CA PRO A 18 24.78 -10.00 5.70
C PRO A 18 24.01 -9.26 6.79
N VAL A 19 23.51 -8.08 6.44
CA VAL A 19 22.56 -7.34 7.29
C VAL A 19 21.17 -7.92 7.09
N PHE A 20 20.54 -8.37 8.17
CA PHE A 20 19.14 -8.78 8.15
C PHE A 20 18.25 -7.53 8.08
N VAL A 21 17.67 -7.28 6.90
CA VAL A 21 16.58 -6.30 6.73
C VAL A 21 15.25 -7.00 6.95
N TRP A 22 14.45 -6.49 7.88
CA TRP A 22 13.08 -6.93 8.11
C TRP A 22 12.15 -6.00 7.33
N ALA A 23 11.40 -6.54 6.37
CA ALA A 23 10.34 -5.79 5.70
C ALA A 23 9.16 -5.65 6.67
N VAL A 24 8.92 -4.43 7.17
CA VAL A 24 7.71 -4.11 7.94
C VAL A 24 6.58 -3.87 6.92
N PRO A 25 5.46 -4.59 6.99
CA PRO A 25 4.33 -4.33 6.10
C PRO A 25 3.85 -2.89 6.23
N ALA A 26 3.57 -2.24 5.10
CA ALA A 26 3.00 -0.89 5.12
C ALA A 26 1.62 -0.92 5.78
N ILE A 27 1.29 0.15 6.51
CA ILE A 27 -0.05 0.33 7.05
C ILE A 27 -0.97 0.69 5.87
N PRO A 28 -2.05 -0.07 5.61
CA PRO A 28 -2.92 0.21 4.49
C PRO A 28 -3.64 1.55 4.67
N HIS A 29 -3.83 2.26 3.56
CA HIS A 29 -4.65 3.47 3.51
C HIS A 29 -6.13 3.10 3.57
N GLN A 30 -6.94 3.88 4.29
CA GLN A 30 -8.38 3.68 4.34
C GLN A 30 -9.10 4.84 3.65
N PHE A 31 -10.02 4.51 2.76
CA PHE A 31 -10.83 5.48 2.03
C PHE A 31 -12.31 5.30 2.38
N TYR A 32 -13.09 6.37 2.28
CA TYR A 32 -14.55 6.33 2.44
C TYR A 32 -15.18 7.51 1.73
N GLY A 33 -16.45 7.39 1.36
CA GLY A 33 -17.16 8.46 0.66
C GLY A 33 -18.58 8.11 0.30
N THR A 34 -19.20 8.96 -0.51
CA THR A 34 -20.54 8.81 -1.07
C THR A 34 -20.46 8.64 -2.59
N VAL A 35 -21.33 7.79 -3.14
CA VAL A 35 -21.55 7.68 -4.58
C VAL A 35 -22.89 8.32 -4.90
N ASN A 36 -22.92 9.27 -5.82
CA ASN A 36 -24.15 9.91 -6.27
C ASN A 36 -24.49 9.42 -7.69
N PHE A 37 -25.68 8.87 -7.85
CA PHE A 37 -26.19 8.47 -9.16
C PHE A 37 -27.12 9.55 -9.72
N THR A 38 -27.00 9.82 -11.03
CA THR A 38 -27.77 10.86 -11.72
C THR A 38 -29.27 10.56 -11.74
N SER A 39 -29.65 9.28 -11.62
CA SER A 39 -31.04 8.84 -11.58
C SER A 39 -31.20 7.55 -10.77
N GLY A 40 -32.27 7.47 -9.98
CA GLY A 40 -32.62 6.29 -9.20
C GLY A 40 -32.09 6.32 -7.76
N SER A 41 -32.41 5.27 -7.00
CA SER A 41 -31.85 5.03 -5.67
C SER A 41 -30.42 4.53 -5.78
N ASN A 42 -29.55 4.97 -4.86
CA ASN A 42 -28.15 4.53 -4.82
C ASN A 42 -28.09 3.02 -4.60
N PRO A 43 -27.60 2.23 -5.58
CA PRO A 43 -27.62 0.78 -5.45
C PRO A 43 -26.61 0.31 -4.41
N ASP A 44 -27.00 -0.66 -3.61
CA ASP A 44 -26.10 -1.39 -2.73
C ASP A 44 -25.37 -2.49 -3.51
N GLY A 45 -24.16 -2.83 -3.06
CA GLY A 45 -23.38 -3.92 -3.64
C GLY A 45 -22.61 -3.56 -4.90
N LEU A 46 -22.55 -2.30 -5.31
CA LEU A 46 -21.70 -1.87 -6.43
C LEU A 46 -20.24 -1.88 -6.01
N LEU A 47 -19.40 -2.44 -6.86
CA LEU A 47 -17.97 -2.52 -6.62
C LEU A 47 -17.36 -1.12 -6.71
N VAL A 48 -16.62 -0.74 -5.68
CA VAL A 48 -15.77 0.45 -5.69
C VAL A 48 -14.32 -0.01 -5.65
N GLU A 49 -13.53 0.30 -6.68
CA GLU A 49 -12.12 -0.06 -6.78
C GLU A 49 -11.22 1.17 -6.64
N ALA A 50 -10.11 1.02 -5.93
CA ALA A 50 -9.00 1.98 -5.93
C ALA A 50 -7.89 1.41 -6.80
N LYS A 51 -7.40 2.21 -7.74
CA LYS A 51 -6.32 1.84 -8.64
C LYS A 51 -5.17 2.83 -8.58
N VAL A 52 -3.96 2.32 -8.72
CA VAL A 52 -2.74 3.09 -8.97
C VAL A 52 -2.15 2.53 -10.24
N ASP A 53 -1.86 3.39 -11.22
CA ASP A 53 -1.38 2.98 -12.56
C ASP A 53 -2.23 1.87 -13.21
N GLY A 54 -3.55 1.92 -13.01
CA GLY A 54 -4.49 0.92 -13.53
C GLY A 54 -4.52 -0.42 -12.78
N VAL A 55 -3.71 -0.61 -11.74
CA VAL A 55 -3.67 -1.82 -10.91
C VAL A 55 -4.55 -1.64 -9.67
N SER A 56 -5.44 -2.59 -9.40
CA SER A 56 -6.30 -2.58 -8.21
C SER A 56 -5.46 -2.78 -6.94
N VAL A 57 -5.49 -1.80 -6.05
CA VAL A 57 -4.81 -1.81 -4.74
C VAL A 57 -5.78 -2.09 -3.59
N GLY A 58 -7.07 -2.15 -3.88
CA GLY A 58 -8.13 -2.48 -2.94
C GLY A 58 -9.51 -2.30 -3.56
N SER A 59 -10.50 -2.92 -2.94
CA SER A 59 -11.90 -2.75 -3.33
C SER A 59 -12.84 -2.84 -2.14
N THR A 60 -14.03 -2.26 -2.29
CA THR A 60 -15.16 -2.42 -1.37
C THR A 60 -16.47 -2.44 -2.15
N ILE A 61 -17.60 -2.46 -1.46
CA ILE A 61 -18.93 -2.29 -2.06
C ILE A 61 -19.65 -1.07 -1.51
N THR A 62 -20.61 -0.57 -2.28
CA THR A 62 -21.55 0.45 -1.80
C THR A 62 -22.57 -0.13 -0.83
N LYS A 63 -22.97 0.70 0.13
CA LYS A 63 -24.07 0.46 1.07
C LYS A 63 -24.70 1.79 1.46
N ASP A 64 -26.02 1.92 1.28
CA ASP A 64 -26.78 3.15 1.48
C ASP A 64 -26.17 4.36 0.74
N GLY A 65 -25.65 4.12 -0.47
CA GLY A 65 -24.97 5.15 -1.27
C GLY A 65 -23.61 5.62 -0.75
N LYS A 66 -23.01 4.87 0.18
CA LYS A 66 -21.69 5.15 0.75
C LYS A 66 -20.76 3.99 0.48
N TYR A 67 -19.46 4.21 0.62
CA TYR A 67 -18.44 3.17 0.57
C TYR A 67 -17.39 3.39 1.66
N GLY A 68 -16.74 2.32 2.11
CA GLY A 68 -15.61 2.38 3.03
C GLY A 68 -15.94 2.61 4.51
N TYR A 69 -17.23 2.75 4.85
CA TYR A 69 -17.71 2.75 6.25
C TYR A 69 -17.98 1.32 6.75
N ASP A 70 -18.70 0.54 5.94
CA ASP A 70 -19.02 -0.86 6.18
C ASP A 70 -19.38 -1.54 4.84
N PRO A 71 -18.55 -2.45 4.29
CA PRO A 71 -17.25 -2.87 4.82
C PRO A 71 -16.15 -1.80 4.62
N LEU A 72 -15.11 -1.86 5.45
CA LEU A 72 -13.95 -0.96 5.35
C LEU A 72 -13.26 -1.09 4.00
N PHE A 73 -12.88 0.04 3.41
CA PHE A 73 -12.16 0.08 2.14
C PHE A 73 -10.68 0.40 2.39
N LYS A 74 -9.85 -0.64 2.28
CA LYS A 74 -8.41 -0.55 2.49
C LYS A 74 -7.68 -0.70 1.16
N ALA A 75 -6.73 0.19 0.92
CA ALA A 75 -5.76 0.09 -0.17
C ALA A 75 -4.40 -0.31 0.39
N TYR A 76 -3.79 -1.32 -0.21
CA TYR A 76 -2.53 -1.92 0.24
C TYR A 76 -1.38 -1.45 -0.64
N ASP A 77 -0.24 -1.15 0.01
CA ASP A 77 1.03 -0.87 -0.64
C ASP A 77 2.09 -1.79 -0.01
N ASP A 78 1.98 -3.09 -0.30
CA ASP A 78 2.79 -4.13 0.36
C ASP A 78 4.31 -3.89 0.20
N ASN A 79 4.72 -3.20 -0.86
CA ASN A 79 6.13 -2.89 -1.15
C ASN A 79 6.55 -1.49 -0.72
N GLY A 80 5.63 -0.64 -0.26
CA GLY A 80 5.90 0.75 0.11
C GLY A 80 6.34 1.64 -1.06
N THR A 81 5.97 1.26 -2.29
CA THR A 81 6.44 1.89 -3.54
C THR A 81 5.45 2.88 -4.13
N LEU A 82 4.24 2.98 -3.60
CA LEU A 82 3.15 3.81 -4.15
C LEU A 82 3.06 5.17 -3.45
N ALA A 83 4.05 5.52 -2.62
CA ALA A 83 4.08 6.77 -1.89
C ALA A 83 4.17 7.98 -2.85
N GLY A 84 3.12 8.82 -2.81
CA GLY A 84 3.02 10.01 -3.65
C GLY A 84 2.33 9.77 -5.00
N GLU A 85 1.99 8.53 -5.32
CA GLU A 85 1.26 8.20 -6.54
C GLU A 85 -0.22 8.59 -6.46
N ALA A 86 -0.82 8.83 -7.63
CA ALA A 86 -2.23 9.15 -7.72
C ALA A 86 -3.08 7.88 -7.55
N VAL A 87 -4.11 7.96 -6.71
CA VAL A 87 -5.16 6.94 -6.59
C VAL A 87 -6.36 7.38 -7.41
N GLU A 88 -6.86 6.47 -8.25
CA GLU A 88 -8.08 6.62 -9.04
C GLU A 88 -9.17 5.72 -8.48
N PHE A 89 -10.40 6.23 -8.40
CA PHE A 89 -11.56 5.47 -7.93
C PHE A 89 -12.51 5.15 -9.08
N TYR A 90 -12.97 3.90 -9.13
CA TYR A 90 -13.91 3.40 -10.14
C TYR A 90 -15.14 2.85 -9.45
N VAL A 91 -16.32 3.15 -10.00
CA VAL A 91 -17.64 2.69 -9.54
C VAL A 91 -18.50 2.31 -10.74
#